data_AF-A0A926HUJ2-F1
#
_entry.id   AF-A0A926HUJ2-F1
#
_cell.length_a   1.000
_cell.length_b   1.000
_cell.length_c   1.000
_cell.angle_alpha   90.00
_cell.angle_beta   90.00
_cell.angle_gamma   90.00
#
_symmetry.space_group_name_H-M   'P 1'
#
loop_
_entity.id
_entity.type
_entity.pdbx_description
1 polymer ?
#
loop_
_entity_poly.entity_id
_entity_poly.type
_entity_poly.pdbx_seq_one_letter_code
_entity_poly.pdbx_strand_id
1 'polypeptide(L)' 'MDLLEEYADYLGCQYLSDLRYLKISPQQARRIEMLPDSGHTLDEYNEAARYILGASAPYSSIREARQAIIEGLMRR' A
#
# COMPACT_ATOMS: atom_id res chain seq x y z
N MET A 1 -5.85 -7.04 11.98
CA MET A 1 -5.90 -7.15 10.52
C MET A 1 -4.62 -6.53 10.01
N ASP A 2 -3.90 -7.20 9.13
CA ASP A 2 -2.63 -6.70 8.59
C ASP A 2 -2.91 -5.61 7.54
N LEU A 3 -2.03 -4.62 7.38
CA LEU A 3 -2.18 -3.52 6.42
C LEU A 3 -2.29 -4.06 4.97
N LEU A 4 -1.57 -5.15 4.67
CA LEU A 4 -1.65 -5.81 3.37
C LEU A 4 -3.02 -6.45 3.12
N GLU A 5 -3.63 -7.06 4.13
CA GLU A 5 -4.99 -7.61 4.04
C GLU A 5 -6.01 -6.50 3.84
N GLU A 6 -5.88 -5.40 4.58
CA GLU A 6 -6.73 -4.23 4.40
C GLU A 6 -6.64 -3.70 2.96
N TYR A 7 -5.44 -3.57 2.40
CA TYR A 7 -5.26 -3.13 1.03
C TYR A 7 -5.83 -4.11 0.00
N ALA A 8 -5.67 -5.41 0.21
CA ALA A 8 -6.26 -6.41 -0.66
C ALA A 8 -7.80 -6.31 -0.66
N ASP A 9 -8.41 -6.20 0.53
CA ASP A 9 -9.86 -6.05 0.68
C ASP A 9 -10.37 -4.75 0.03
N TYR A 10 -9.69 -3.63 0.26
CA TYR A 10 -10.05 -2.33 -0.33
C TYR A 10 -9.91 -2.30 -1.86
N LEU A 11 -8.98 -3.07 -2.40
CA LEU A 11 -8.70 -3.13 -3.83
C LEU A 11 -9.45 -4.26 -4.55
N GLY A 12 -10.15 -5.12 -3.80
CA GLY A 12 -10.89 -6.26 -4.34
C GLY A 12 -9.98 -7.38 -4.83
N CYS A 13 -8.79 -7.52 -4.26
CA CYS A 13 -7.88 -8.61 -4.56
C CYS A 13 -8.31 -9.88 -3.82
N GLN A 14 -8.35 -11.01 -4.54
CA GLN A 14 -8.65 -12.30 -3.92
C GLN A 14 -7.45 -12.83 -3.13
N TYR A 15 -6.23 -12.49 -3.55
CA TYR A 15 -5.00 -12.92 -2.89
C TYR A 15 -4.04 -11.75 -2.64
N LEU A 16 -3.35 -11.75 -1.50
CA LEU A 16 -2.30 -10.76 -1.19
C LEU A 16 -1.22 -10.69 -2.27
N SER A 17 -0.90 -11.83 -2.90
CA SER A 17 0.08 -11.91 -3.98
C SER A 17 -0.27 -11.04 -5.18
N ASP A 18 -1.55 -10.76 -5.40
CA ASP A 18 -2.04 -9.97 -6.53
C ASP A 18 -1.71 -8.49 -6.38
N LEU A 19 -1.54 -8.00 -5.13
CA LEU A 19 -1.11 -6.62 -4.86
C LEU A 19 0.21 -6.28 -5.55
N ARG A 20 1.10 -7.26 -5.72
CA ARG A 20 2.38 -7.11 -6.43
C ARG A 20 2.24 -7.01 -7.94
N TYR A 21 1.05 -7.14 -8.51
CA TYR A 21 0.82 -7.04 -9.95
C TYR A 21 -0.31 -6.08 -10.29
N LEU A 22 -1.00 -5.55 -9.27
CA LEU A 22 -2.15 -4.70 -9.44
C LEU A 22 -1.74 -3.31 -9.96
N LYS A 23 -2.50 -2.82 -10.94
CA LYS A 23 -2.51 -1.42 -11.33
C LYS A 23 -3.76 -0.75 -10.81
N ILE A 24 -3.61 0.33 -10.04
CA ILE A 24 -4.75 1.05 -9.46
C ILE A 24 -5.11 2.29 -10.28
N SER A 25 -6.41 2.61 -10.31
CA SER A 25 -6.94 3.84 -10.88
C SER A 25 -6.70 5.05 -9.96
N PRO A 26 -6.74 6.29 -10.49
CA PRO A 26 -6.67 7.50 -9.66
C PRO A 26 -7.76 7.58 -8.57
N GLN A 27 -8.94 7.00 -8.81
CA GLN A 27 -10.00 6.93 -7.79
C GLN A 27 -9.62 5.99 -6.65
N GLN A 28 -9.03 4.83 -6.96
CA GLN A 28 -8.54 3.90 -5.93
C GLN A 28 -7.37 4.49 -5.14
N ALA A 29 -6.45 5.19 -5.82
CA ALA A 29 -5.36 5.91 -5.17
C ALA A 29 -5.87 6.92 -4.12
N ARG A 30 -6.84 7.75 -4.49
CA ARG A 30 -7.48 8.70 -3.55
C ARG A 30 -8.15 8.02 -2.38
N ARG A 31 -8.76 6.85 -2.59
CA ARG A 31 -9.39 6.08 -1.51
C ARG A 31 -8.36 5.58 -0.50
N ILE A 32 -7.22 5.06 -0.96
CA ILE A 32 -6.11 4.65 -0.09
C ILE A 32 -5.55 5.86 0.67
N GLU A 33 -5.42 7.01 -0.01
CA GLU A 33 -4.91 8.24 0.61
C GLU A 33 -5.81 8.72 1.76
N MET A 34 -7.13 8.55 1.63
CA MET A 34 -8.13 8.90 2.64
C MET A 34 -8.23 7.90 3.81
N LEU A 35 -7.51 6.77 3.77
CA LEU A 35 -7.51 5.82 4.89
C LEU A 35 -6.86 6.46 6.12
N PRO A 36 -7.47 6.35 7.31
CA PRO A 36 -6.90 6.92 8.52
C PRO A 36 -5.60 6.21 8.91
N ASP A 37 -4.54 7.00 9.13
CA ASP A 37 -3.21 6.53 9.55
C ASP A 37 -3.22 5.86 10.93
N SER A 38 -4.29 6.03 11.71
CA SER A 38 -4.37 5.66 13.11
C SER A 38 -4.51 4.15 13.39
N GLY A 39 -4.61 3.32 12.35
CA GLY A 39 -4.76 1.86 12.48
C GLY A 39 -3.46 1.07 12.43
N HIS A 40 -2.39 1.64 11.86
CA HIS A 40 -1.15 0.92 11.54
C HIS A 40 0.10 1.74 11.84
N THR A 41 1.17 1.03 12.15
CA THR A 41 2.50 1.56 12.45
C THR A 41 3.32 1.84 11.20
N LEU A 42 4.35 2.66 11.32
CA LEU A 42 5.32 2.89 10.23
C LEU A 42 5.98 1.59 9.76
N ASP A 43 6.21 0.64 10.67
CA ASP A 43 6.84 -0.64 10.34
C ASP A 43 5.95 -1.49 9.43
N GLU A 44 4.64 -1.55 9.70
CA GLU A 44 3.67 -2.22 8.82
C GLU A 44 3.61 -1.57 7.43
N TYR A 45 3.66 -0.24 7.37
CA TYR A 45 3.74 0.49 6.10
C TYR A 45 5.03 0.20 5.32
N ASN A 46 6.16 0.12 6.01
CA ASN A 46 7.45 -0.22 5.42
C ASN A 46 7.49 -1.68 4.92
N GLU A 47 6.87 -2.60 5.66
CA GLU A 47 6.71 -3.98 5.26
C GLU A 47 5.82 -4.10 4.03
N ALA A 48 4.67 -3.43 4.01
CA ALA A 48 3.78 -3.40 2.85
C ALA A 48 4.47 -2.80 1.63
N ALA A 49 5.22 -1.71 1.79
CA ALA A 49 5.97 -1.11 0.69
C ALA A 49 7.07 -2.04 0.16
N ARG A 50 7.81 -2.73 1.04
CA ARG A 50 8.78 -3.76 0.64
C ARG A 50 8.11 -4.89 -0.12
N TYR A 51 6.95 -5.35 0.34
CA TYR A 51 6.20 -6.42 -0.29
C TYR A 51 5.68 -6.05 -1.69
N ILE A 52 5.03 -4.89 -1.82
CA ILE A 52 4.36 -4.44 -3.05
C ILE A 52 5.35 -3.92 -4.09
N LEU A 53 6.35 -3.14 -3.65
CA LEU A 53 7.29 -2.42 -4.52
C LEU A 53 8.61 -3.17 -4.70
N GLY A 54 8.91 -4.14 -3.83
CA GLY A 54 10.26 -4.71 -3.73
C GLY A 54 11.29 -3.71 -3.17
N ALA A 55 10.85 -2.65 -2.47
CA ALA A 55 11.71 -1.60 -1.97
C ALA A 55 12.66 -2.12 -0.86
N SER A 56 13.97 -1.91 -1.04
CA SER A 56 14.97 -2.34 -0.04
C SER A 56 15.14 -1.37 1.12
N ALA A 57 14.88 -0.07 0.90
CA ALA A 57 15.05 0.96 1.92
C ALA A 57 13.72 1.27 2.62
N PRO A 58 13.68 1.32 3.96
CA PRO A 58 12.51 1.78 4.70
C PRO A 58 12.32 3.29 4.55
N TYR A 59 11.07 3.72 4.60
CA TYR A 59 10.66 5.12 4.62
C TYR A 59 10.66 5.69 6.03
N SER A 60 10.72 7.02 6.11
CA SER A 60 10.87 7.77 7.37
C SER A 60 9.53 8.18 8.01
N SER A 61 8.42 8.03 7.28
CA SER A 61 7.08 8.36 7.78
C SER A 61 5.98 7.54 7.08
N ILE A 62 4.84 7.37 7.75
CA ILE A 62 3.68 6.64 7.21
C ILE A 62 3.21 7.27 5.91
N ARG A 63 3.15 8.61 5.88
CA ARG A 63 2.78 9.38 4.69
C ARG A 63 3.71 9.09 3.51
N GLU A 64 5.01 9.06 3.74
CA GLU A 64 6.01 8.78 2.68
C GLU A 64 5.86 7.35 2.14
N ALA A 65 5.74 6.36 3.03
CA ALA A 65 5.54 4.97 2.66
C ALA A 65 4.22 4.78 1.87
N ARG A 66 3.12 5.37 2.34
CA ARG A 66 1.82 5.33 1.66
C ARG A 66 1.91 5.93 0.27
N GLN A 67 2.51 7.10 0.15
CA GLN A 67 2.65 7.78 -1.13
C GLN A 67 3.45 6.94 -2.12
N ALA A 68 4.55 6.34 -1.67
CA ALA A 68 5.36 5.47 -2.50
C ALA A 68 4.58 4.21 -2.96
N ILE A 69 3.79 3.60 -2.08
CA ILE A 69 2.92 2.46 -2.43
C ILE A 69 1.92 2.87 -3.51
N ILE A 70 1.20 3.98 -3.30
CA ILE A 70 0.21 4.49 -4.26
C ILE A 70 0.86 4.78 -5.61
N GLU A 71 1.98 5.51 -5.63
CA GLU A 71 2.69 5.84 -6.86
C GLU A 71 3.20 4.59 -7.58
N GLY A 72 3.72 3.61 -6.85
CA GLY A 72 4.18 2.35 -7.42
C GLY A 72 3.04 1.54 -8.03
N LEU A 73 1.89 1.45 -7.36
CA LEU A 73 0.70 0.78 -7.89
C LEU A 73 0.10 1.51 -9.10
N MET A 74 0.25 2.83 -9.22
CA MET A 74 -0.22 3.60 -10.39
C MET A 74 0.70 3.48 -11.61
N ARG A 75 2.02 3.30 -11.39
CA ARG A 75 3.04 3.25 -12.47
C ARG A 75 3.17 1.90 -13.16
N ARG A 76 2.54 0.85 -12.64
CA ARG A 76 2.58 -0.50 -13.25
C ARG A 76 1.93 -0.57 -14.62
#